data_AF-A0A9W8HDB3-F1
#
_entry.id   AF-A0A9W8HDB3-F1
#
_cell.length_a   1.000
_cell.length_b   1.000
_cell.length_c   1.000
_cell.angle_alpha   90.00
_cell.angle_beta   90.00
_cell.angle_gamma   90.00
#
_symmetry.space_group_name_H-M   'P 1'
#
loop_
_entity.id
_entity.type
_entity.pdbx_description
1 polymer ?
#
loop_
_entity_poly.entity_id
_entity_poly.type
_entity_poly.pdbx_seq_one_letter_code
_entity_poly.pdbx_strand_id
1 'polypeptide(L)'
;MGKSSKDKRDVYYRLAKEQGWRARSAFKLLQIDEEFGILKGVTRAVDLCAAPGSWSQVLSKELRRGGGGGAGEEKEAQIVAVDLQAMAPLPGVTQIQGDITKLSTAKQIISHFDGAQADLVVSDGAPDVTGLHDLDEYIQAQLILAALNITTHILRRGGTFVAKIFRGKDVTLLYAQLKTFFATVHVAKPRSSRNSSIEAFVVCMDYCPPADYVPNMANPLMDVPYDSSNPIVGSNRFLVPFVACGDLRGFDADMTYPLDIDGAQPYEQRDPTQPPINPPYKRALELKRSNFYNSTA
;
A
#
# COMPACT_ATOMS: atom_id res chain seq x y z
N MET A 1 31.27 18.07 23.93
CA MET A 1 30.28 19.03 23.35
C MET A 1 30.40 19.00 21.83
N GLY A 2 29.57 18.22 21.14
CA GLY A 2 29.59 18.13 19.68
C GLY A 2 28.65 19.15 19.04
N LYS A 3 29.19 20.09 18.26
CA LYS A 3 28.41 21.04 17.47
C LYS A 3 27.54 20.30 16.44
N SER A 4 26.26 20.13 16.83
CA SER A 4 25.06 20.24 16.00
C SER A 4 24.83 19.23 14.85
N SER A 5 23.96 18.24 15.13
CA SER A 5 23.23 17.45 14.13
C SER A 5 22.24 18.28 13.27
N LYS A 6 22.11 19.60 13.49
CA LYS A 6 21.24 20.46 12.67
C LYS A 6 21.77 20.65 11.25
N ASP A 7 23.08 20.50 11.03
CA ASP A 7 23.70 20.85 9.74
C ASP A 7 23.64 19.73 8.68
N LYS A 8 23.38 18.49 9.08
CA LYS A 8 23.17 17.35 8.14
C LYS A 8 21.73 17.23 7.63
N ARG A 9 20.85 18.19 7.92
CA ARG A 9 19.46 18.17 7.46
C ARG A 9 19.41 18.55 5.98
N ASP A 10 18.72 17.71 5.22
CA ASP A 10 18.60 17.86 3.77
C ASP A 10 17.88 19.16 3.36
N VAL A 11 18.09 19.54 2.09
CA VAL A 11 17.59 20.79 1.51
C VAL A 11 16.08 20.92 1.65
N TYR A 12 15.31 19.85 1.42
CA TYR A 12 13.85 19.89 1.49
C TYR A 12 13.33 20.06 2.91
N TYR A 13 14.06 19.58 3.92
CA TYR A 13 13.73 19.89 5.32
C TYR A 13 13.87 21.40 5.61
N ARG A 14 14.96 22.03 5.13
CA ARG A 14 15.20 23.47 5.35
C ARG A 14 14.16 24.30 4.60
N LEU A 15 13.94 24.01 3.32
CA LEU A 15 12.90 24.64 2.49
C LEU A 15 11.50 24.50 3.10
N ALA A 16 11.19 23.34 3.71
CA ALA A 16 9.90 23.16 4.37
C ALA A 16 9.70 24.16 5.51
N LYS A 17 10.74 24.41 6.32
CA LYS A 17 10.67 25.38 7.41
C LYS A 17 10.64 26.81 6.90
N GLU A 18 11.42 27.14 5.87
CA GLU A 18 11.43 28.45 5.23
C GLU A 18 10.08 28.82 4.61
N GLN A 19 9.41 27.86 3.97
CA GLN A 19 8.11 28.07 3.30
C GLN A 19 6.89 27.77 4.19
N GLY A 20 7.11 27.47 5.47
CA GLY A 20 6.03 27.22 6.43
C GLY A 20 5.26 25.91 6.23
N TRP A 21 5.87 24.91 5.59
CA TRP A 21 5.33 23.55 5.50
C TRP A 21 5.60 22.76 6.79
N ARG A 22 4.61 21.96 7.22
CA ARG A 22 4.74 21.11 8.42
C ARG A 22 5.87 20.09 8.27
N ALA A 23 6.01 19.50 7.09
CA ALA A 23 7.01 18.49 6.77
C ALA A 23 7.55 18.64 5.34
N ARG A 24 8.72 18.05 5.09
CA ARG A 24 9.36 18.02 3.76
C ARG A 24 8.60 17.18 2.73
N SER A 25 7.66 16.34 3.15
CA SER A 25 6.82 15.54 2.25
C SER A 25 5.86 16.38 1.42
N ALA A 26 5.59 17.64 1.80
CA ALA A 26 4.83 18.59 0.98
C ALA A 26 5.39 18.71 -0.46
N PHE A 27 6.72 18.74 -0.60
CA PHE A 27 7.39 18.82 -1.91
C PHE A 27 7.18 17.58 -2.77
N LYS A 28 6.85 16.42 -2.19
CA LYS A 28 6.57 15.21 -2.96
C LYS A 28 5.27 15.37 -3.71
N LEU A 29 4.21 15.83 -3.03
CA LEU A 29 2.91 16.06 -3.67
C LEU A 29 2.99 17.17 -4.72
N LEU A 30 3.67 18.27 -4.42
CA LEU A 30 3.88 19.36 -5.39
C LEU A 30 4.60 18.89 -6.66
N GLN A 31 5.62 18.05 -6.53
CA GLN A 31 6.36 17.50 -7.67
C GLN A 31 5.56 16.43 -8.43
N ILE A 32 4.68 15.69 -7.75
CA ILE A 32 3.74 14.78 -8.43
C ILE A 32 2.71 15.60 -9.21
N ASP A 33 2.18 16.67 -8.64
CA ASP A 33 1.25 17.55 -9.35
C ASP A 33 1.89 18.25 -10.55
N GLU A 34 3.15 18.69 -10.44
CA GLU A 34 3.89 19.27 -11.56
C GLU A 34 3.97 18.34 -12.78
N GLU A 35 4.14 17.03 -12.55
CA GLU A 35 4.26 16.03 -13.62
C GLU A 35 2.90 15.56 -14.16
N PHE A 36 1.92 15.35 -13.27
CA PHE A 36 0.66 14.67 -13.62
C PHE A 36 -0.57 15.59 -13.64
N GLY A 37 -0.47 16.82 -13.14
CA GLY A 37 -1.57 17.78 -13.06
C GLY A 37 -2.74 17.31 -12.20
N ILE A 38 -2.48 16.54 -11.14
CA ILE A 38 -3.50 15.86 -10.33
C ILE A 38 -4.45 16.83 -9.61
N LEU A 39 -4.08 18.09 -9.44
CA LEU A 39 -4.91 19.11 -8.77
C LEU A 39 -5.83 19.88 -9.74
N LYS A 40 -5.66 19.69 -11.05
CA LYS A 40 -6.43 20.43 -12.07
C LYS A 40 -7.91 20.04 -12.02
N GLY A 41 -8.78 21.03 -11.76
CA GLY A 41 -10.23 20.83 -11.73
C GLY A 41 -10.73 20.03 -10.51
N VAL A 42 -9.89 19.82 -9.50
CA VAL A 42 -10.27 19.16 -8.25
C VAL A 42 -11.06 20.13 -7.38
N THR A 43 -12.27 19.72 -6.98
CA THR A 43 -13.13 20.47 -6.06
C THR A 43 -13.30 19.77 -4.72
N ARG A 44 -13.15 18.44 -4.69
CA ARG A 44 -13.24 17.62 -3.47
C ARG A 44 -12.00 16.73 -3.36
N ALA A 45 -11.20 16.93 -2.32
CA ALA A 45 -9.99 16.17 -2.09
C ALA A 45 -10.00 15.49 -0.71
N VAL A 46 -9.45 14.27 -0.64
CA VAL A 46 -9.29 13.52 0.60
C VAL A 46 -7.81 13.20 0.81
N ASP A 47 -7.28 13.48 2.00
CA ASP A 47 -5.93 13.11 2.43
C ASP A 47 -6.04 12.01 3.51
N LEU A 48 -5.64 10.78 3.17
CA LEU A 48 -5.69 9.60 4.06
C LEU A 48 -4.33 9.38 4.74
N CYS A 49 -4.35 9.02 6.02
CA CYS A 49 -3.15 8.92 6.85
C CYS A 49 -2.37 10.24 6.84
N ALA A 50 -3.12 11.33 7.02
CA ALA A 50 -2.65 12.68 6.74
C ALA A 50 -1.63 13.21 7.75
N ALA A 51 -1.55 12.68 8.98
CA ALA A 51 -0.72 13.26 10.04
C ALA A 51 0.76 13.35 9.62
N PRO A 52 1.43 14.52 9.82
CA PRO A 52 1.00 15.71 10.57
C PRO A 52 0.21 16.75 9.75
N GLY A 53 -0.15 16.47 8.51
CA GLY A 53 -1.01 17.31 7.65
C GLY A 53 -0.26 18.07 6.56
N SER A 54 0.92 17.62 6.14
CA SER A 54 1.73 18.35 5.14
C SER A 54 1.14 18.30 3.73
N TRP A 55 0.48 17.20 3.35
CA TRP A 55 -0.22 17.07 2.07
C TRP A 55 -1.55 17.83 2.09
N SER A 56 -2.30 17.73 3.19
CA SER A 56 -3.46 18.58 3.48
C SER A 56 -3.16 20.08 3.36
N GLN A 57 -1.98 20.52 3.81
CA GLN A 57 -1.54 21.91 3.61
C GLN A 57 -1.33 22.28 2.15
N VAL A 58 -0.74 21.37 1.36
CA VAL A 58 -0.54 21.57 -0.08
C VAL A 58 -1.91 21.68 -0.77
N LEU A 59 -2.81 20.73 -0.51
CA LEU A 59 -4.17 20.75 -1.06
C LEU A 59 -4.89 22.07 -0.74
N SER A 60 -4.86 22.51 0.52
CA SER A 60 -5.50 23.76 0.94
C SER A 60 -4.95 24.99 0.22
N LYS A 61 -3.63 25.09 0.04
CA LYS A 61 -3.03 26.24 -0.63
C LYS A 61 -3.23 26.21 -2.15
N GLU A 62 -3.03 25.06 -2.78
CA GLU A 62 -3.04 24.93 -4.23
C GLU A 62 -4.45 24.96 -4.82
N LEU A 63 -5.42 24.28 -4.19
CA LEU A 63 -6.80 24.28 -4.67
C LEU A 63 -7.47 25.65 -4.50
N ARG A 64 -7.07 26.43 -3.49
CA ARG A 64 -7.51 27.83 -3.35
C ARG A 64 -6.88 28.75 -4.39
N ARG A 65 -5.63 28.50 -4.79
CA ARG A 65 -4.93 29.30 -5.80
C ARG A 65 -5.42 29.00 -7.22
N GLY A 66 -5.79 27.75 -7.50
CA GLY A 66 -6.27 27.29 -8.80
C GLY A 66 -7.70 27.69 -9.15
N GLY A 67 -8.52 28.09 -8.16
CA GLY A 67 -9.83 28.71 -8.35
C GLY A 67 -9.70 30.17 -8.77
N GLY A 68 -9.08 30.42 -9.92
CA GLY A 68 -8.84 31.77 -10.43
C GLY A 68 -9.04 31.79 -11.93
N GLY A 69 -10.29 31.78 -12.38
CA GLY A 69 -10.56 31.70 -13.82
C GLY A 69 -12.00 31.91 -14.29
N GLY A 70 -12.87 32.59 -13.54
CA GLY A 70 -14.14 33.05 -14.12
C GLY A 70 -15.07 33.72 -13.12
N ALA A 71 -15.64 34.86 -13.51
CA ALA A 71 -16.66 35.59 -12.75
C ALA A 71 -17.97 34.78 -12.66
N GLY A 72 -18.00 33.83 -11.73
CA GLY A 72 -19.17 33.07 -11.28
C GLY A 72 -18.88 32.57 -9.86
N GLU A 73 -19.91 32.22 -9.10
CA GLU A 73 -19.81 31.72 -7.72
C GLU A 73 -18.90 30.47 -7.65
N GLU A 74 -17.59 30.68 -7.51
CA GLU A 74 -16.61 29.60 -7.39
C GLU A 74 -16.77 28.96 -6.00
N LYS A 75 -17.32 27.75 -6.00
CA LYS A 75 -17.48 26.93 -4.79
C LYS A 75 -16.07 26.59 -4.25
N GLU A 76 -15.77 27.00 -3.02
CA GLU A 76 -14.48 26.71 -2.38
C GLU A 76 -14.23 25.19 -2.37
N ALA A 77 -12.99 24.78 -2.69
CA ALA A 77 -12.63 23.37 -2.67
C ALA A 77 -12.80 22.78 -1.26
N GLN A 78 -13.48 21.65 -1.17
CA GLN A 78 -13.71 20.93 0.08
C GLN A 78 -12.59 19.90 0.28
N ILE A 79 -11.92 19.97 1.43
CA ILE A 79 -10.79 19.09 1.76
C ILE A 79 -11.07 18.37 3.07
N VAL A 80 -10.98 17.05 3.04
CA VAL A 80 -11.12 16.19 4.23
C VAL A 80 -9.81 15.45 4.48
N ALA A 81 -9.25 15.60 5.67
CA ALA A 81 -8.04 14.89 6.08
C ALA A 81 -8.37 13.87 7.16
N VAL A 82 -7.90 12.64 7.01
CA VAL A 82 -8.21 11.51 7.88
C VAL A 82 -6.94 10.90 8.44
N ASP A 83 -6.88 10.74 9.75
CA ASP A 83 -5.80 10.01 10.41
C ASP A 83 -6.28 9.39 11.72
N LEU A 84 -5.61 8.35 12.20
CA LEU A 84 -5.83 7.83 13.56
C LEU A 84 -5.32 8.81 14.63
N GLN A 85 -4.27 9.56 14.30
CA GLN A 85 -3.67 10.56 15.17
C GLN A 85 -4.35 11.91 15.01
N ALA A 86 -4.51 12.63 16.13
CA ALA A 86 -4.99 14.00 16.08
C ALA A 86 -3.95 14.89 15.37
N MET A 87 -4.43 15.79 14.50
CA MET A 87 -3.61 16.79 13.83
C MET A 87 -3.93 18.18 14.34
N ALA A 88 -2.93 19.08 14.32
CA ALA A 88 -3.20 20.49 14.55
C ALA A 88 -4.13 21.04 13.44
N PRO A 89 -5.09 21.94 13.74
CA PRO A 89 -6.02 22.48 12.76
C PRO A 89 -5.34 23.11 11.54
N LEU A 90 -5.97 23.00 10.37
CA LEU A 90 -5.52 23.58 9.11
C LEU A 90 -6.64 24.42 8.48
N PRO A 91 -6.38 25.67 8.05
CA PRO A 91 -7.41 26.48 7.40
C PRO A 91 -7.95 25.80 6.14
N GLY A 92 -9.28 25.71 6.01
CA GLY A 92 -9.95 25.10 4.86
C GLY A 92 -9.86 23.58 4.78
N VAL A 93 -9.46 22.91 5.86
CA VAL A 93 -9.37 21.44 5.91
C VAL A 93 -10.22 20.93 7.07
N THR A 94 -11.21 20.12 6.76
CA THR A 94 -11.94 19.35 7.76
C THR A 94 -11.10 18.16 8.18
N GLN A 95 -10.89 17.96 9.48
CA GLN A 95 -10.07 16.89 10.01
C GLN A 95 -10.94 15.85 10.72
N ILE A 96 -10.84 14.60 10.29
CA ILE A 96 -11.50 13.45 10.91
C ILE A 96 -10.44 12.61 11.59
N GLN A 97 -10.56 12.43 12.90
CA GLN A 97 -9.78 11.41 13.59
C GLN A 97 -10.51 10.07 13.44
N GLY A 98 -10.03 9.20 12.55
CA GLY A 98 -10.75 8.00 12.15
C GLY A 98 -9.87 6.92 11.54
N ASP A 99 -10.37 5.68 11.62
CA ASP A 99 -9.74 4.50 11.06
C ASP A 99 -10.24 4.30 9.62
N ILE A 100 -9.34 4.28 8.65
CA ILE A 100 -9.66 4.12 7.23
C ILE A 100 -10.26 2.75 6.89
N THR A 101 -10.14 1.75 7.78
CA THR A 101 -10.74 0.42 7.61
C THR A 101 -12.22 0.38 8.00
N LYS A 102 -12.77 1.48 8.54
CA LYS A 102 -14.15 1.54 9.03
C LYS A 102 -15.08 2.22 8.03
N LEU A 103 -16.23 1.59 7.78
CA LEU A 103 -17.31 2.16 6.97
C LEU A 103 -17.83 3.49 7.54
N SER A 104 -17.80 3.68 8.87
CA SER A 104 -18.18 4.95 9.51
C SER A 104 -17.33 6.11 9.02
N THR A 105 -16.02 5.91 8.83
CA THR A 105 -15.09 6.91 8.32
C THR A 105 -15.44 7.29 6.88
N ALA A 106 -15.71 6.32 6.02
CA ALA A 106 -16.16 6.56 4.64
C ALA A 106 -17.46 7.39 4.60
N LYS A 107 -18.44 7.05 5.45
CA LYS A 107 -19.70 7.79 5.58
C LYS A 107 -19.49 9.23 6.04
N GLN A 108 -18.60 9.47 7.01
CA GLN A 108 -18.28 10.83 7.47
C GLN A 108 -17.65 11.66 6.35
N ILE A 109 -16.70 11.09 5.59
CA ILE A 109 -16.09 11.78 4.44
C ILE A 109 -17.15 12.20 3.43
N ILE A 110 -18.01 11.26 3.00
CA ILE A 110 -19.08 11.53 2.03
C ILE A 110 -20.08 12.58 2.57
N SER A 111 -20.39 12.53 3.86
CA SER A 111 -21.26 13.52 4.51
C SER A 111 -20.69 14.93 4.44
N HIS A 112 -19.35 15.09 4.53
CA HIS A 112 -18.71 16.40 4.38
C HIS A 112 -18.72 16.95 2.95
N PHE A 113 -18.97 16.08 1.97
CA PHE A 113 -19.14 16.44 0.57
C PHE A 113 -20.62 16.50 0.16
N ASP A 114 -21.53 16.65 1.12
CA ASP A 114 -22.99 16.71 0.87
C ASP A 114 -23.52 15.51 0.07
N GLY A 115 -22.94 14.32 0.30
CA GLY A 115 -23.29 13.09 -0.41
C GLY A 115 -22.51 12.85 -1.70
N ALA A 116 -21.69 13.80 -2.16
CA ALA A 116 -20.86 13.64 -3.35
C ALA A 116 -19.56 12.86 -3.06
N GLN A 117 -18.98 12.30 -4.12
CA GLN A 117 -17.69 11.60 -4.07
C GLN A 117 -16.52 12.56 -4.37
N ALA A 118 -15.34 12.23 -3.85
CA ALA A 118 -14.09 12.96 -4.06
C ALA A 118 -13.61 12.88 -5.52
N ASP A 119 -12.94 13.93 -5.97
CA ASP A 119 -12.24 13.97 -7.27
C ASP A 119 -10.83 13.39 -7.15
N LEU A 120 -10.20 13.59 -5.99
CA LEU A 120 -8.83 13.20 -5.68
C LEU A 120 -8.75 12.59 -4.28
N VAL A 121 -8.08 11.44 -4.17
CA VAL A 121 -7.69 10.83 -2.89
C VAL A 121 -6.17 10.70 -2.87
N VAL A 122 -5.53 11.17 -1.81
CA VAL A 122 -4.06 11.09 -1.63
C VAL A 122 -3.70 10.41 -0.31
N SER A 123 -2.56 9.74 -0.24
CA SER A 123 -2.03 9.17 1.01
C SER A 123 -0.50 9.10 1.03
N ASP A 124 0.13 9.80 1.98
CA ASP A 124 1.59 9.71 2.27
C ASP A 124 1.87 8.77 3.47
N GLY A 125 0.88 7.98 3.89
CA GLY A 125 0.98 7.08 5.04
C GLY A 125 2.08 6.04 4.89
N ALA A 126 2.82 5.80 5.96
CA ALA A 126 3.77 4.70 6.09
C ALA A 126 3.81 4.18 7.52
N PRO A 127 4.00 2.86 7.74
CA PRO A 127 4.26 2.31 9.06
C PRO A 127 5.65 2.71 9.55
N ASP A 128 5.90 2.51 10.85
CA ASP A 128 7.25 2.58 11.39
C ASP A 128 8.12 1.49 10.75
N VAL A 129 9.24 1.91 10.16
CA VAL A 129 10.16 1.02 9.44
C VAL A 129 10.98 0.22 10.45
N THR A 130 10.84 -1.10 10.40
CA THR A 130 11.53 -2.04 11.30
C THR A 130 12.97 -2.32 10.87
N GLY A 131 13.28 -2.11 9.58
CA GLY A 131 14.55 -2.46 8.96
C GLY A 131 14.55 -3.85 8.31
N LEU A 132 13.51 -4.66 8.55
CA LEU A 132 13.26 -5.90 7.84
C LEU A 132 12.48 -5.57 6.56
N HIS A 133 13.20 -5.36 5.46
CA HIS A 133 12.62 -4.84 4.22
C HIS A 133 11.41 -5.63 3.70
N ASP A 134 11.44 -6.97 3.78
CA ASP A 134 10.33 -7.81 3.32
C ASP A 134 9.06 -7.58 4.17
N LEU A 135 9.22 -7.41 5.49
CA LEU A 135 8.11 -7.10 6.40
C LEU A 135 7.60 -5.67 6.21
N ASP A 136 8.51 -4.70 6.09
CA ASP A 136 8.16 -3.30 5.88
C ASP A 136 7.40 -3.10 4.55
N GLU A 137 7.83 -3.80 3.47
CA GLU A 137 7.13 -3.84 2.18
C GLU A 137 5.72 -4.43 2.32
N TYR A 138 5.60 -5.57 3.02
CA TYR A 138 4.30 -6.22 3.24
C TYR A 138 3.34 -5.30 4.01
N ILE A 139 3.76 -4.69 5.12
CA ILE A 139 2.90 -3.82 5.93
C ILE A 139 2.50 -2.57 5.13
N GLN A 140 3.43 -1.98 4.37
CA GLN A 140 3.10 -0.85 3.49
C GLN A 140 2.06 -1.25 2.44
N ALA A 141 2.19 -2.42 1.82
CA ALA A 141 1.21 -2.94 0.87
C ALA A 141 -0.17 -3.12 1.51
N GLN A 142 -0.26 -3.65 2.74
CA GLN A 142 -1.52 -3.77 3.47
C GLN A 142 -2.16 -2.40 3.75
N LEU A 143 -1.37 -1.40 4.11
CA LEU A 143 -1.87 -0.03 4.32
C LEU A 143 -2.45 0.55 3.01
N ILE A 144 -1.79 0.32 1.88
CA ILE A 144 -2.28 0.78 0.56
C ILE A 144 -3.56 0.05 0.16
N LEU A 145 -3.68 -1.25 0.43
CA LEU A 145 -4.89 -2.00 0.16
C LEU A 145 -6.07 -1.51 1.02
N ALA A 146 -5.82 -1.17 2.29
CA ALA A 146 -6.83 -0.53 3.14
C ALA A 146 -7.23 0.86 2.60
N ALA A 147 -6.25 1.68 2.17
CA ALA A 147 -6.50 2.98 1.57
C ALA A 147 -7.26 2.87 0.24
N LEU A 148 -6.92 1.88 -0.60
CA LEU A 148 -7.65 1.58 -1.83
C LEU A 148 -9.10 1.19 -1.52
N ASN A 149 -9.32 0.36 -0.49
CA ASN A 149 -10.66 -0.10 -0.14
C ASN A 149 -11.57 1.06 0.30
N ILE A 150 -11.09 2.02 1.11
CA ILE A 150 -11.89 3.21 1.40
C ILE A 150 -12.06 4.09 0.17
N THR A 151 -11.03 4.19 -0.68
CA THR A 151 -11.07 4.93 -1.95
C THR A 151 -12.21 4.43 -2.85
N THR A 152 -12.47 3.12 -2.90
CA THR A 152 -13.57 2.58 -3.73
C THR A 152 -14.96 3.06 -3.30
N HIS A 153 -15.12 3.50 -2.05
CA HIS A 153 -16.38 4.05 -1.55
C HIS A 153 -16.49 5.55 -1.82
N ILE A 154 -15.38 6.28 -1.70
CA ILE A 154 -15.38 7.75 -1.64
C ILE A 154 -14.94 8.43 -2.93
N LEU A 155 -14.24 7.75 -3.84
CA LEU A 155 -13.71 8.33 -5.07
C LEU A 155 -14.72 8.17 -6.21
N ARG A 156 -14.95 9.26 -6.96
CA ARG A 156 -15.83 9.21 -8.13
C ARG A 156 -15.18 8.45 -9.28
N ARG A 157 -16.01 7.91 -10.19
CA ARG A 157 -15.52 7.42 -11.48
C ARG A 157 -14.75 8.51 -12.23
N GLY A 158 -13.62 8.13 -12.82
CA GLY A 158 -12.69 9.06 -13.47
C GLY A 158 -11.83 9.88 -12.49
N GLY A 159 -11.92 9.62 -11.18
CA GLY A 159 -11.09 10.29 -10.16
C GLY A 159 -9.67 9.73 -10.08
N THR A 160 -8.81 10.42 -9.34
CA THR A 160 -7.39 10.08 -9.17
C THR A 160 -7.09 9.63 -7.75
N PHE A 161 -6.25 8.60 -7.61
CA PHE A 161 -5.72 8.10 -6.34
C PHE A 161 -4.20 8.13 -6.36
N VAL A 162 -3.59 8.79 -5.37
CA VAL A 162 -2.13 8.85 -5.20
C VAL A 162 -1.76 8.26 -3.86
N ALA A 163 -0.84 7.29 -3.83
CA ALA A 163 -0.40 6.69 -2.57
C ALA A 163 1.09 6.41 -2.54
N LYS A 164 1.68 6.54 -1.34
CA LYS A 164 3.04 6.08 -1.07
C LYS A 164 3.11 4.56 -1.11
N ILE A 165 4.18 4.07 -1.73
CA ILE A 165 4.52 2.64 -1.78
C ILE A 165 5.97 2.40 -1.40
N PHE A 166 6.28 1.17 -0.97
CA PHE A 166 7.64 0.66 -0.93
C PHE A 166 7.86 -0.23 -2.14
N ARG A 167 8.77 0.18 -3.02
CA ARG A 167 9.06 -0.49 -4.28
C ARG A 167 10.13 -1.56 -4.06
N GLY A 168 9.76 -2.64 -3.38
CA GLY A 168 10.60 -3.81 -3.18
C GLY A 168 10.35 -4.88 -4.24
N LYS A 169 10.49 -6.16 -3.85
CA LYS A 169 10.49 -7.29 -4.80
C LYS A 169 9.10 -7.66 -5.30
N ASP A 170 8.09 -7.53 -4.43
CA ASP A 170 6.74 -8.08 -4.65
C ASP A 170 5.72 -7.02 -5.06
N VAL A 171 6.19 -5.80 -5.31
CA VAL A 171 5.38 -4.64 -5.71
C VAL A 171 4.52 -4.86 -6.97
N THR A 172 4.90 -5.81 -7.84
CA THR A 172 4.16 -6.12 -9.08
C THR A 172 2.74 -6.61 -8.80
N LEU A 173 2.53 -7.37 -7.72
CA LEU A 173 1.19 -7.83 -7.33
C LEU A 173 0.29 -6.63 -7.00
N LEU A 174 0.82 -5.66 -6.24
CA LEU A 174 0.09 -4.44 -5.91
C LEU A 174 -0.27 -3.65 -7.17
N TYR A 175 0.62 -3.55 -8.16
CA TYR A 175 0.31 -2.88 -9.42
C TYR A 175 -0.81 -3.56 -10.20
N ALA A 176 -0.80 -4.90 -10.24
CA ALA A 176 -1.87 -5.67 -10.88
C ALA A 176 -3.21 -5.42 -10.18
N GLN A 177 -3.23 -5.40 -8.84
CA GLN A 177 -4.41 -5.09 -8.04
C GLN A 177 -4.91 -3.66 -8.25
N LEU A 178 -4.03 -2.67 -8.40
CA LEU A 178 -4.45 -1.29 -8.70
C LEU A 178 -5.00 -1.19 -10.14
N LYS A 179 -4.40 -1.89 -11.10
CA LYS A 179 -4.83 -1.89 -12.51
C LYS A 179 -6.22 -2.49 -12.73
N THR A 180 -6.78 -3.24 -11.79
CA THR A 180 -8.18 -3.69 -11.89
C THR A 180 -9.18 -2.56 -11.63
N PHE A 181 -8.76 -1.49 -10.95
CA PHE A 181 -9.63 -0.38 -10.53
C PHE A 181 -9.36 0.93 -11.26
N PHE A 182 -8.24 1.06 -11.97
CA PHE A 182 -7.83 2.30 -12.63
C PHE A 182 -7.34 2.03 -14.04
N ALA A 183 -7.71 2.88 -15.00
CA ALA A 183 -7.29 2.71 -16.38
C ALA A 183 -5.76 2.88 -16.50
N THR A 184 -5.20 3.83 -15.76
CA THR A 184 -3.78 4.15 -15.79
C THR A 184 -3.17 4.12 -14.40
N VAL A 185 -2.01 3.47 -14.27
CA VAL A 185 -1.25 3.39 -13.01
C VAL A 185 0.20 3.69 -13.34
N HIS A 186 0.71 4.80 -12.81
CA HIS A 186 2.12 5.19 -12.92
C HIS A 186 2.84 5.03 -11.60
N VAL A 187 4.16 4.87 -11.67
CA VAL A 187 5.03 4.90 -10.50
C VAL A 187 5.95 6.10 -10.61
N ALA A 188 5.85 7.01 -9.64
CA ALA A 188 6.62 8.23 -9.58
C ALA A 188 7.60 8.18 -8.40
N LYS A 189 8.82 8.66 -8.60
CA LYS A 189 9.78 8.91 -7.52
C LYS A 189 10.19 10.38 -7.55
N PRO A 190 9.50 11.26 -6.81
CA PRO A 190 9.81 12.69 -6.79
C PRO A 190 11.26 12.94 -6.37
N ARG A 191 11.89 14.00 -6.89
CA ARG A 191 13.28 14.38 -6.53
C ARG A 191 13.43 14.72 -5.03
N SER A 192 12.33 15.08 -4.39
CA SER A 192 12.26 15.31 -2.94
C SER A 192 12.18 14.02 -2.12
N SER A 193 12.00 12.85 -2.74
CA SER A 193 12.20 11.56 -2.10
C SER A 193 13.68 11.16 -2.13
N ARG A 194 14.17 10.48 -1.09
CA ARG A 194 15.58 10.13 -0.97
C ARG A 194 15.90 8.98 -1.93
N ASN A 195 17.00 9.08 -2.68
CA ASN A 195 17.40 8.00 -3.57
C ASN A 195 17.69 6.69 -2.81
N SER A 196 18.22 6.80 -1.59
CA SER A 196 18.49 5.66 -0.70
C SER A 196 17.23 5.01 -0.10
N SER A 197 16.06 5.65 -0.23
CA SER A 197 14.80 5.06 0.24
C SER A 197 14.19 4.20 -0.87
N ILE A 198 13.53 3.11 -0.49
CA ILE A 198 12.70 2.30 -1.39
C ILE A 198 11.31 2.92 -1.63
N GLU A 199 11.04 4.08 -1.03
CA GLU A 199 9.83 4.86 -1.25
C GLU A 199 9.67 5.26 -2.72
N ALA A 200 8.46 5.06 -3.23
CA ALA A 200 7.93 5.60 -4.47
C ALA A 200 6.44 5.94 -4.26
N PHE A 201 5.78 6.42 -5.30
CA PHE A 201 4.36 6.78 -5.28
C PHE A 201 3.66 6.15 -6.47
N VAL A 202 2.49 5.55 -6.24
CA VAL A 202 1.58 5.22 -7.33
C VAL A 202 0.70 6.42 -7.63
N VAL A 203 0.51 6.71 -8.91
CA VAL A 203 -0.44 7.70 -9.41
C VAL A 203 -1.44 6.93 -10.27
N CYS A 204 -2.60 6.66 -9.70
CA CYS A 204 -3.66 5.88 -10.32
C CYS A 204 -4.73 6.85 -10.85
N MET A 205 -4.91 6.89 -12.16
CA MET A 205 -5.79 7.84 -12.84
C MET A 205 -6.95 7.09 -13.48
N ASP A 206 -8.05 7.81 -13.66
CA ASP A 206 -9.29 7.31 -14.25
C ASP A 206 -9.86 6.11 -13.50
N TYR A 207 -10.34 6.34 -12.26
CA TYR A 207 -11.00 5.30 -11.48
C TYR A 207 -12.16 4.66 -12.26
N CYS A 208 -12.03 3.37 -12.54
CA CYS A 208 -12.92 2.56 -13.37
C CYS A 208 -13.09 1.15 -12.78
N PRO A 209 -13.80 1.00 -11.64
CA PRO A 209 -14.03 -0.32 -11.06
C PRO A 209 -14.83 -1.21 -12.04
N PRO A 210 -14.72 -2.55 -11.92
CA PRO A 210 -15.55 -3.49 -12.67
C PRO A 210 -17.04 -3.16 -12.55
N ALA A 211 -17.83 -3.44 -13.59
CA ALA A 211 -19.21 -2.99 -13.69
C ALA A 211 -20.13 -3.53 -12.56
N ASP A 212 -19.86 -4.75 -12.11
CA ASP A 212 -20.57 -5.46 -11.04
C ASP A 212 -19.87 -5.31 -9.67
N TYR A 213 -18.77 -4.54 -9.58
CA TYR A 213 -18.08 -4.34 -8.32
C TYR A 213 -18.88 -3.46 -7.36
N VAL A 214 -19.18 -4.01 -6.19
CA VAL A 214 -19.82 -3.29 -5.08
C VAL A 214 -18.79 -3.03 -3.99
N PRO A 215 -18.45 -1.76 -3.68
CA PRO A 215 -17.56 -1.44 -2.56
C PRO A 215 -18.05 -2.09 -1.25
N ASN A 216 -17.16 -2.79 -0.56
CA ASN A 216 -17.46 -3.38 0.73
C ASN A 216 -16.25 -3.29 1.67
N MET A 217 -16.52 -3.10 2.96
CA MET A 217 -15.50 -3.02 4.02
C MET A 217 -15.40 -4.33 4.82
N ALA A 218 -16.09 -5.38 4.39
CA ALA A 218 -16.06 -6.66 5.07
C ALA A 218 -14.72 -7.37 4.77
N ASN A 219 -14.16 -8.05 5.76
CA ASN A 219 -13.07 -8.98 5.56
C ASN A 219 -13.65 -10.34 5.13
N PRO A 220 -13.49 -10.78 3.86
CA PRO A 220 -14.13 -12.00 3.39
C PRO A 220 -13.68 -13.27 4.13
N LEU A 221 -12.53 -13.26 4.81
CA LEU A 221 -12.04 -14.40 5.58
C LEU A 221 -12.62 -14.45 7.01
N MET A 222 -13.05 -13.30 7.55
CA MET A 222 -13.47 -13.20 8.96
C MET A 222 -14.96 -12.91 9.11
N ASP A 223 -15.53 -12.08 8.23
CA ASP A 223 -16.89 -11.57 8.34
C ASP A 223 -17.89 -12.38 7.51
N VAL A 224 -17.41 -13.23 6.59
CA VAL A 224 -18.25 -13.89 5.59
C VAL A 224 -17.91 -15.38 5.50
N PRO A 225 -18.91 -16.29 5.46
CA PRO A 225 -18.66 -17.72 5.33
C PRO A 225 -18.04 -18.07 3.96
N TYR A 226 -17.17 -19.07 3.90
CA TYR A 226 -16.50 -19.49 2.66
C TYR A 226 -17.31 -20.52 1.84
N ASP A 227 -18.55 -20.81 2.24
CA ASP A 227 -19.43 -21.77 1.59
C ASP A 227 -20.37 -21.11 0.54
N SER A 228 -21.42 -21.84 0.15
CA SER A 228 -22.45 -21.41 -0.79
C SER A 228 -23.43 -20.36 -0.22
N SER A 229 -23.42 -20.12 1.09
CA SER A 229 -24.27 -19.10 1.74
C SER A 229 -23.68 -17.70 1.70
N ASN A 230 -22.44 -17.56 1.23
CA ASN A 230 -21.76 -16.28 1.09
C ASN A 230 -22.54 -15.36 0.12
N PRO A 231 -22.92 -14.15 0.55
CA PRO A 231 -23.69 -13.22 -0.27
C PRO A 231 -22.87 -12.52 -1.36
N ILE A 232 -21.53 -12.63 -1.33
CA ILE A 232 -20.63 -11.97 -2.27
C ILE A 232 -20.47 -12.81 -3.53
N VAL A 233 -20.68 -12.19 -4.69
CA VAL A 233 -20.65 -12.82 -6.03
C VAL A 233 -19.89 -11.98 -7.05
N GLY A 234 -19.65 -12.52 -8.25
CA GLY A 234 -19.07 -11.79 -9.39
C GLY A 234 -17.66 -11.27 -9.11
N SER A 235 -17.36 -10.05 -9.54
CA SER A 235 -16.05 -9.40 -9.36
C SER A 235 -15.62 -9.25 -7.89
N ASN A 236 -16.55 -9.29 -6.95
CA ASN A 236 -16.23 -9.22 -5.52
C ASN A 236 -15.79 -10.56 -4.92
N ARG A 237 -16.05 -11.70 -5.58
CA ARG A 237 -15.64 -13.02 -5.10
C ARG A 237 -15.26 -13.93 -6.26
N PHE A 238 -13.95 -14.16 -6.40
CA PHE A 238 -13.41 -15.17 -7.30
C PHE A 238 -12.84 -16.34 -6.51
N LEU A 239 -13.43 -17.53 -6.68
CA LEU A 239 -12.91 -18.76 -6.10
C LEU A 239 -12.00 -19.45 -7.11
N VAL A 240 -10.70 -19.45 -6.83
CA VAL A 240 -9.74 -20.26 -7.60
C VAL A 240 -10.00 -21.73 -7.25
N PRO A 241 -10.31 -22.61 -8.24
CA PRO A 241 -10.50 -24.02 -7.96
C PRO A 241 -9.25 -24.64 -7.33
N PHE A 242 -9.39 -25.22 -6.15
CA PHE A 242 -8.35 -26.06 -5.57
C PHE A 242 -8.55 -27.48 -6.08
N VAL A 243 -7.56 -27.99 -6.83
CA VAL A 243 -7.63 -29.33 -7.43
C VAL A 243 -6.56 -30.19 -6.78
N ALA A 244 -6.98 -31.24 -6.09
CA ALA A 244 -6.07 -32.30 -5.66
C ALA A 244 -5.66 -33.12 -6.90
N CYS A 245 -4.36 -33.30 -7.08
CA CYS A 245 -3.79 -34.04 -8.21
C CYS A 245 -3.18 -35.36 -7.72
N GLY A 246 -3.38 -36.44 -8.47
CA GLY A 246 -2.92 -37.79 -8.13
C GLY A 246 -4.09 -38.78 -7.99
N ASP A 247 -3.77 -40.06 -7.84
CA ASP A 247 -4.79 -41.06 -7.47
C ASP A 247 -5.12 -40.85 -5.99
N LEU A 248 -6.37 -40.49 -5.68
CA LEU A 248 -6.85 -40.32 -4.30
C LEU A 248 -6.85 -41.62 -3.49
N ARG A 249 -6.64 -42.77 -4.14
CA ARG A 249 -6.45 -44.08 -3.51
C ARG A 249 -4.97 -44.41 -3.28
N GLY A 250 -4.06 -43.56 -3.76
CA GLY A 250 -2.63 -43.70 -3.60
C GLY A 250 -2.15 -43.26 -2.22
N PHE A 251 -0.85 -43.41 -1.99
CA PHE A 251 -0.21 -42.96 -0.76
C PHE A 251 -0.12 -41.43 -0.74
N ASP A 252 -0.42 -40.82 0.39
CA ASP A 252 -0.14 -39.40 0.63
C ASP A 252 1.31 -39.19 1.09
N ALA A 253 1.74 -37.93 1.17
CA ALA A 253 3.12 -37.55 1.48
C ALA A 253 3.54 -37.84 2.93
N ASP A 254 2.57 -37.99 3.84
CA ASP A 254 2.80 -38.27 5.25
C ASP A 254 2.69 -39.78 5.55
N MET A 255 2.15 -40.56 4.61
CA MET A 255 2.00 -42.00 4.76
C MET A 255 3.35 -42.69 4.77
N THR A 256 3.58 -43.49 5.81
CA THR A 256 4.75 -44.37 5.92
C THR A 256 4.30 -45.82 5.80
N TYR A 257 5.21 -46.70 5.35
CA TYR A 257 4.98 -48.14 5.33
C TYR A 257 6.12 -48.85 6.04
N PRO A 258 5.86 -49.97 6.75
CA PRO A 258 6.92 -50.79 7.31
C PRO A 258 7.85 -51.26 6.20
N LEU A 259 9.17 -51.20 6.42
CA LEU A 259 10.15 -51.65 5.43
C LEU A 259 10.18 -53.18 5.28
N ASP A 260 9.67 -53.91 6.28
CA ASP A 260 9.68 -55.38 6.35
C ASP A 260 8.27 -55.95 6.20
N ILE A 261 7.68 -55.85 4.99
CA ILE A 261 6.38 -56.47 4.69
C ILE A 261 6.64 -57.92 4.24
N ASP A 262 6.10 -58.87 5.02
CA ASP A 262 5.99 -60.32 4.74
C ASP A 262 7.28 -61.15 4.56
N GLY A 263 8.45 -60.66 4.98
CA GLY A 263 9.69 -61.44 4.91
C GLY A 263 10.14 -61.79 3.48
N ALA A 264 9.55 -61.13 2.47
CA ALA A 264 9.72 -61.46 1.06
C ALA A 264 10.97 -60.86 0.42
N GLN A 265 11.69 -59.95 1.10
CA GLN A 265 13.11 -59.59 0.91
C GLN A 265 13.47 -58.42 1.86
N PRO A 266 14.72 -58.31 2.34
CA PRO A 266 15.14 -57.16 3.15
C PRO A 266 15.09 -55.87 2.33
N TYR A 267 14.55 -54.79 2.90
CA TYR A 267 14.53 -53.49 2.24
C TYR A 267 15.95 -53.02 1.88
N GLU A 268 16.18 -52.72 0.60
CA GLU A 268 17.42 -52.15 0.11
C GLU A 268 17.27 -50.63 0.01
N GLN A 269 17.89 -49.89 0.94
CA GLN A 269 17.96 -48.44 0.85
C GLN A 269 18.82 -48.04 -0.36
N ARG A 270 18.23 -47.30 -1.30
CA ARG A 270 18.95 -46.78 -2.47
C ARG A 270 19.32 -45.33 -2.27
N ASP A 271 20.53 -44.98 -2.70
CA ASP A 271 20.93 -43.58 -2.82
C ASP A 271 20.08 -42.86 -3.88
N PRO A 272 19.85 -41.54 -3.73
CA PRO A 272 19.24 -40.74 -4.77
C PRO A 272 19.97 -40.93 -6.11
N THR A 273 19.22 -41.06 -7.20
CA THR A 273 19.78 -41.26 -8.55
C THR A 273 20.82 -40.22 -8.93
N GLN A 274 20.66 -38.99 -8.43
CA GLN A 274 21.66 -37.93 -8.52
C GLN A 274 21.67 -37.09 -7.25
N PRO A 275 22.80 -37.01 -6.51
CA PRO A 275 22.90 -36.10 -5.39
C PRO A 275 22.99 -34.64 -5.87
N PRO A 276 22.59 -33.65 -5.04
CA PRO A 276 22.76 -32.24 -5.37
C PRO A 276 24.22 -31.92 -5.70
N ILE A 277 24.47 -31.33 -6.88
CA ILE A 277 25.82 -30.95 -7.34
C ILE A 277 26.49 -29.95 -6.38
N ASN A 278 25.68 -29.12 -5.73
CA ASN A 278 26.08 -28.29 -4.60
C ASN A 278 25.02 -28.44 -3.49
N PRO A 279 25.35 -29.04 -2.33
CA PRO A 279 24.39 -29.10 -1.24
C PRO A 279 24.04 -27.66 -0.77
N PRO A 280 22.78 -27.36 -0.43
CA PRO A 280 22.35 -26.01 -0.05
C PRO A 280 23.13 -25.44 1.15
N TYR A 281 23.66 -26.32 2.01
CA TYR A 281 24.50 -25.98 3.17
C TYR A 281 26.00 -26.02 2.87
N LYS A 282 26.45 -26.15 1.61
CA LYS A 282 27.88 -26.16 1.24
C LYS A 282 28.63 -24.96 1.82
N ARG A 283 28.07 -23.76 1.64
CA ARG A 283 28.65 -22.51 2.17
C ARG A 283 28.69 -22.50 3.70
N ALA A 284 27.63 -22.99 4.36
CA ALA A 284 27.60 -23.07 5.82
C ALA A 284 28.65 -24.07 6.36
N LEU A 285 28.83 -25.21 5.68
CA LEU A 285 29.86 -26.20 5.99
C LEU A 285 31.27 -25.65 5.73
N GLU A 286 31.48 -24.90 4.65
CA GLU A 286 32.74 -24.21 4.36
C GLU A 286 33.06 -23.17 5.43
N LEU A 287 32.10 -22.32 5.82
CA LEU A 287 32.26 -21.32 6.88
C LEU A 287 32.51 -21.97 8.25
N LYS A 288 31.87 -23.11 8.53
CA LYS A 288 32.13 -23.91 9.73
C LYS A 288 33.53 -24.53 9.71
N ARG A 289 33.97 -25.06 8.56
CA ARG A 289 35.31 -25.63 8.36
C ARG A 289 36.41 -24.56 8.43
N SER A 290 36.14 -23.35 7.96
CA SER A 290 37.06 -22.22 8.05
C SER A 290 37.05 -21.53 9.42
N ASN A 291 36.35 -22.11 10.41
CA ASN A 291 36.20 -21.58 11.77
C ASN A 291 35.71 -20.12 11.81
N PHE A 292 35.01 -19.68 10.77
CA PHE A 292 34.63 -18.28 10.54
C PHE A 292 33.68 -17.76 11.63
N TYR A 293 32.82 -18.62 12.16
CA TYR A 293 31.91 -18.28 13.26
C TYR A 293 32.61 -18.16 14.62
N ASN A 294 33.86 -18.64 14.74
CA ASN A 294 34.68 -18.56 15.96
C ASN A 294 35.80 -17.50 15.84
N SER A 295 35.98 -16.88 14.68
CA SER A 295 36.92 -15.76 14.51
C SER A 295 36.22 -14.45 14.89
N THR A 296 36.01 -14.23 16.18
CA THR A 296 35.84 -12.89 16.73
C THR A 296 37.21 -12.28 16.99
N ALA A 297 37.57 -11.31 16.14
CA ALA A 297 38.48 -10.21 16.46
C ALA A 297 37.79 -8.92 16.05
#